data_AF-A0A2T8HNE9-F1
#
_entry.id   AF-A0A2T8HNE9-F1
#
_cell.length_a   1.000
_cell.length_b   1.000
_cell.length_c   1.000
_cell.angle_alpha   90.00
_cell.angle_beta   90.00
_cell.angle_gamma   90.00
#
_symmetry.space_group_name_H-M   'P 1'
#
loop_
_entity.id
_entity.type
_entity.pdbx_description
1 polymer ?
#
loop_
_entity_poly.entity_id
_entity_poly.type
_entity_poly.pdbx_seq_one_letter_code
_entity_poly.pdbx_strand_id
1 'polypeptide(L)'
;MKGRISSRGAQQGSTLPEIGRIKVGEKSQRGLPTSLDYFRATGDFANRFHNLFGDKPTELHVAFVSNNLAEVCNEQFEAWDKGKRWGYGDGETFTVWDSAGGSEGKGGYISDVSKDDPRVKAIKGWARTLTLRFVLLEMKGILGYWTFQTKAKETTIPSIVKAFDMVMERSGSIIGFPFSLMVKKVQSYSPGMAKNYPIVQLVPNFTEETIEAVRAYVESGADLNRLTTNMITSGSLLQLGAGAGAGSVEDVEAEEVK
;
A
#
# COMPACT_ATOMS: atom_id res chain seq x y z
N MET A 1 34.45 6.48 -25.69
CA MET A 1 33.89 5.86 -24.47
C MET A 1 32.38 6.02 -24.51
N LYS A 2 31.63 4.92 -24.66
CA LYS A 2 30.16 4.94 -24.48
C LYS A 2 29.88 5.07 -22.98
N GLY A 3 29.26 6.17 -22.56
CA GLY A 3 28.92 6.41 -21.16
C GLY A 3 28.07 5.29 -20.56
N ARG A 4 28.19 5.08 -19.24
CA ARG A 4 27.52 4.02 -18.46
C ARG A 4 25.99 4.07 -18.46
N ILE A 5 25.38 5.16 -18.94
CA ILE A 5 23.93 5.28 -19.02
C ILE A 5 23.48 4.57 -20.30
N SER A 6 23.17 3.28 -20.19
CA SER A 6 22.48 2.57 -21.25
C SER A 6 20.98 2.80 -21.10
N SER A 7 20.32 3.29 -22.14
CA SER A 7 18.87 3.17 -22.33
C SER A 7 18.48 1.70 -22.61
N ARG A 8 19.02 0.75 -21.84
CA ARG A 8 18.58 -0.64 -21.88
C ARG A 8 17.14 -0.64 -21.38
N GLY A 9 16.28 -1.17 -22.24
CA GLY A 9 14.83 -1.01 -22.22
C GLY A 9 14.22 -1.00 -20.84
N ALA A 10 13.23 -0.12 -20.67
CA ALA A 10 12.34 0.00 -19.52
C ALA A 10 12.44 -1.22 -18.61
N GLN A 11 13.31 -1.14 -17.60
CA GLN A 11 13.34 -2.17 -16.59
C GLN A 11 11.92 -2.25 -16.03
N GLN A 12 11.37 -3.44 -15.94
CA GLN A 12 10.20 -3.76 -15.10
C GLN A 12 10.52 -3.58 -13.59
N GLY A 13 11.46 -2.67 -13.27
CA GLY A 13 11.83 -2.24 -11.95
C GLY A 13 11.07 -0.96 -11.63
N SER A 14 10.76 -0.77 -10.36
CA SER A 14 9.98 0.36 -9.88
C SER A 14 10.44 1.68 -10.48
N THR A 15 9.44 2.53 -10.77
CA THR A 15 9.57 3.87 -11.34
C THR A 15 10.50 4.79 -10.56
N LEU A 16 10.78 4.49 -9.28
CA LEU A 16 11.66 5.25 -8.39
C LEU A 16 12.55 4.30 -7.55
N PRO A 17 13.64 4.77 -6.91
CA PRO A 17 14.41 3.96 -5.97
C PRO A 17 13.74 3.83 -4.59
N GLU A 18 13.97 2.73 -3.88
CA GLU A 18 13.58 2.59 -2.46
C GLU A 18 14.52 3.45 -1.60
N ILE A 19 13.96 4.40 -0.85
CA ILE A 19 14.73 5.30 0.03
C ILE A 19 14.60 4.95 1.51
N GLY A 20 13.66 4.06 1.84
CA GLY A 20 13.47 3.58 3.19
C GLY A 20 12.25 2.67 3.33
N ARG A 21 12.08 2.14 4.53
CA ARG A 21 10.95 1.30 4.90
C ARG A 21 10.24 1.84 6.11
N ILE A 22 8.92 1.84 6.05
CA ILE A 22 8.03 2.13 7.16
C ILE A 22 7.62 0.80 7.81
N LYS A 23 7.69 0.74 9.14
CA LYS A 23 7.40 -0.45 9.94
C LYS A 23 6.47 -0.10 11.10
N VAL A 24 5.69 -1.08 11.55
CA VAL A 24 4.83 -1.02 12.76
C VAL A 24 5.23 -2.10 13.77
N GLY A 25 6.50 -2.48 13.75
CA GLY A 25 7.06 -3.49 14.64
C GLY A 25 8.57 -3.40 14.73
N GLU A 26 9.10 -3.92 15.83
CA GLU A 26 10.53 -3.93 16.12
C GLU A 26 10.97 -5.21 16.81
N LYS A 27 12.28 -5.42 16.90
CA LYS A 27 12.84 -6.45 17.76
C LYS A 27 13.11 -5.83 19.12
N SER A 28 12.57 -6.42 20.17
CA SER A 28 12.93 -6.09 21.56
C SER A 28 14.42 -6.35 21.80
N GLN A 29 14.94 -5.87 22.94
CA GLN A 29 16.33 -6.15 23.37
C GLN A 29 16.65 -7.66 23.41
N ARG A 30 15.64 -8.51 23.60
CA ARG A 30 15.76 -9.97 23.59
C ARG A 30 15.64 -10.60 22.19
N GLY A 31 15.61 -9.78 21.14
CA GLY A 31 15.48 -10.20 19.74
C GLY A 31 14.07 -10.63 19.33
N LEU A 32 13.09 -10.59 20.24
CA LEU A 32 11.71 -11.01 19.98
C LEU A 32 10.91 -9.91 19.26
N PRO A 33 10.08 -10.25 18.26
CA PRO A 33 9.26 -9.28 17.55
C PRO A 33 8.19 -8.68 18.48
N THR A 34 8.08 -7.36 18.46
CA THR A 34 7.14 -6.55 19.24
C THR A 34 6.39 -5.62 18.30
N SER A 35 5.09 -5.51 18.48
CA SER A 35 4.25 -4.62 17.68
C SER A 35 4.18 -3.22 18.26
N LEU A 36 4.26 -2.22 17.37
CA LEU A 36 4.18 -0.79 17.70
C LEU A 36 2.82 -0.22 17.31
N ASP A 37 2.38 0.82 18.02
CA ASP A 37 1.19 1.63 17.71
C ASP A 37 1.52 2.88 16.88
N TYR A 38 2.76 3.01 16.41
CA TYR A 38 3.24 4.12 15.59
C TYR A 38 4.13 3.61 14.46
N PHE A 39 4.35 4.45 13.47
CA PHE A 39 5.25 4.20 12.36
C PHE A 39 6.70 4.47 12.75
N ARG A 40 7.57 3.54 12.36
CA ARG A 40 9.01 3.64 12.49
C ARG A 40 9.65 3.56 11.12
N ALA A 41 10.47 4.54 10.78
CA ALA A 41 11.27 4.52 9.57
C ALA A 41 12.59 3.73 9.77
N THR A 42 13.07 3.15 8.68
CA THR A 42 14.39 2.53 8.54
C THR A 42 14.94 2.80 7.15
N GLY A 43 16.26 2.77 6.97
CA GLY A 43 16.92 3.07 5.68
C GLY A 43 17.62 4.43 5.68
N ASP A 44 18.10 4.84 4.51
CA ASP A 44 19.01 5.98 4.34
C ASP A 44 18.40 7.31 4.78
N PHE A 45 17.08 7.45 4.64
CA PHE A 45 16.35 8.68 4.98
C PHE A 45 15.61 8.63 6.31
N ALA A 46 15.87 7.62 7.16
CA ALA A 46 15.20 7.47 8.45
C ALA A 46 15.43 8.67 9.39
N ASN A 47 16.64 9.26 9.41
CA ASN A 47 16.92 10.43 10.24
C ASN A 47 16.06 11.64 9.85
N ARG A 48 15.87 11.85 8.54
CA ARG A 48 15.02 12.95 8.05
C ARG A 48 13.55 12.69 8.39
N PHE A 49 13.10 11.44 8.30
CA PHE A 49 11.77 11.06 8.74
C PHE A 49 11.56 11.39 10.23
N HIS A 50 12.48 11.00 11.11
CA HIS A 50 12.35 11.28 12.55
C HIS A 50 12.35 12.78 12.86
N ASN A 51 13.13 13.58 12.13
CA ASN A 51 13.13 15.04 12.30
C ASN A 51 11.80 15.69 11.88
N LEU A 52 11.10 15.13 10.88
CA LEU A 52 9.85 15.69 10.36
C LEU A 52 8.62 15.21 11.16
N PHE A 53 8.55 13.91 11.45
CA PHE A 53 7.38 13.27 12.02
C PHE A 53 7.50 12.98 13.53
N GLY A 54 8.66 13.26 14.13
CA GLY A 54 8.96 12.98 15.52
C GLY A 54 9.17 11.48 15.82
N ASP A 55 9.06 11.13 17.10
CA ASP A 55 9.42 9.80 17.58
C ASP A 55 8.35 8.72 17.33
N LYS A 56 7.07 9.11 17.40
CA LYS A 56 5.92 8.17 17.37
C LYS A 56 4.76 8.64 16.49
N PRO A 57 4.99 8.87 15.18
CA PRO A 57 3.91 9.26 14.28
C PRO A 57 2.90 8.12 14.10
N THR A 58 1.62 8.42 14.29
CA THR A 58 0.51 7.46 14.12
C THR A 58 -0.23 7.63 12.79
N GLU A 59 0.04 8.72 12.07
CA GLU A 59 -0.52 9.06 10.78
C GLU A 59 0.59 9.58 9.86
N LEU A 60 0.54 9.21 8.58
CA LEU A 60 1.42 9.69 7.53
C LEU A 60 0.56 10.07 6.32
N HIS A 61 0.79 11.26 5.75
CA HIS A 61 0.15 11.62 4.48
C HIS A 61 1.00 11.11 3.32
N VAL A 62 0.39 10.22 2.53
CA VAL A 62 1.05 9.47 1.48
C VAL A 62 0.37 9.68 0.15
N ALA A 63 1.14 9.54 -0.93
CA ALA A 63 0.60 9.46 -2.28
C ALA A 63 1.31 8.38 -3.09
N PHE A 64 0.65 7.93 -4.15
CA PHE A 64 1.17 6.92 -5.05
C PHE A 64 1.62 7.55 -6.37
N VAL A 65 2.68 7.01 -6.96
CA VAL A 65 3.37 7.56 -8.14
C VAL A 65 3.14 6.77 -9.42
N SER A 66 2.45 5.63 -9.33
CA SER A 66 2.20 4.71 -10.44
C SER A 66 0.82 4.07 -10.30
N ASN A 67 0.11 3.89 -11.41
CA ASN A 67 -1.18 3.16 -11.45
C ASN A 67 -0.98 1.64 -11.55
N ASN A 68 0.26 1.16 -11.64
CA ASN A 68 0.53 -0.27 -11.67
C ASN A 68 0.37 -0.86 -10.26
N LEU A 69 -0.73 -1.58 -10.02
CA LEU A 69 -1.01 -2.20 -8.72
C LEU A 69 0.11 -3.15 -8.27
N ALA A 70 0.70 -3.92 -9.19
CA ALA A 70 1.83 -4.80 -8.88
C ALA A 70 3.09 -4.02 -8.42
N GLU A 71 3.16 -2.71 -8.70
CA GLU A 71 4.21 -1.83 -8.22
C GLU A 71 3.88 -1.23 -6.85
N VAL A 72 2.69 -0.64 -6.69
CA VAL A 72 2.35 0.23 -5.55
C VAL A 72 1.53 -0.44 -4.45
N CYS A 73 0.78 -1.49 -4.78
CA CYS A 73 -0.09 -2.22 -3.87
C CYS A 73 -0.08 -3.71 -4.27
N ASN A 74 1.06 -4.35 -4.02
CA ASN A 74 1.30 -5.72 -4.44
C ASN A 74 0.91 -6.71 -3.35
N GLU A 75 -0.09 -7.53 -3.64
CA GLU A 75 -0.52 -8.63 -2.78
C GLU A 75 0.11 -9.93 -3.26
N GLN A 76 0.85 -10.59 -2.36
CA GLN A 76 1.54 -11.84 -2.65
C GLN A 76 1.14 -12.92 -1.66
N PHE A 77 0.88 -14.11 -2.17
CA PHE A 77 0.62 -15.31 -1.41
C PHE A 77 1.83 -16.21 -1.53
N GLU A 78 2.34 -16.71 -0.41
CA GLU A 78 3.41 -17.70 -0.39
C GLU A 78 3.10 -18.80 0.60
N ALA A 79 3.30 -20.05 0.21
CA ALA A 79 3.23 -21.20 1.09
C ALA A 79 4.63 -21.77 1.28
N TRP A 80 5.06 -21.81 2.54
CA TRP A 80 6.35 -22.36 2.94
C TRP A 80 6.14 -23.45 3.98
N ASP A 81 6.86 -24.56 3.83
CA ASP A 81 6.96 -25.59 4.87
C ASP A 81 8.42 -26.06 4.98
N LYS A 82 8.95 -26.04 6.20
CA LYS A 82 10.34 -26.43 6.54
C LYS A 82 11.41 -25.85 5.60
N GLY A 83 11.28 -24.57 5.23
CA GLY A 83 12.23 -23.87 4.37
C GLY A 83 12.10 -24.17 2.87
N LYS A 84 11.11 -24.98 2.47
CA LYS A 84 10.75 -25.21 1.06
C LYS A 84 9.50 -24.42 0.70
N ARG A 85 9.54 -23.74 -0.44
CA ARG A 85 8.37 -23.04 -0.99
C ARG A 85 7.52 -24.06 -1.75
N TRP A 86 6.27 -24.22 -1.34
CA TRP A 86 5.31 -25.12 -1.98
C TRP A 86 4.47 -24.41 -3.02
N GLY A 87 4.34 -23.10 -2.90
CA GLY A 87 3.73 -22.29 -3.94
C GLY A 87 3.84 -20.80 -3.66
N TYR A 88 3.60 -20.01 -4.69
CA TYR A 88 3.46 -18.57 -4.63
C TYR A 88 2.46 -18.07 -5.66
N GLY A 89 1.85 -16.92 -5.46
CA GLY A 89 0.87 -16.36 -6.38
C GLY A 89 0.44 -14.94 -6.02
N ASP A 90 -0.45 -14.38 -6.82
CA ASP A 90 -0.99 -13.02 -6.68
C ASP A 90 -2.43 -13.00 -6.13
N GLY A 91 -3.01 -14.18 -5.85
CA GLY A 91 -4.39 -14.33 -5.37
C GLY A 91 -5.36 -14.81 -6.43
N GLU A 92 -5.01 -14.69 -7.71
CA GLU A 92 -5.79 -15.20 -8.85
C GLU A 92 -5.05 -16.34 -9.56
N THR A 93 -3.76 -16.14 -9.81
CA THR A 93 -2.87 -17.10 -10.45
C THR A 93 -1.75 -17.53 -9.50
N PHE A 94 -1.41 -18.81 -9.56
CA PHE A 94 -0.47 -19.45 -8.66
C PHE A 94 0.53 -20.29 -9.43
N THR A 95 1.73 -20.34 -8.87
CA THR A 95 2.75 -21.32 -9.19
C THR A 95 2.86 -22.29 -8.03
N VAL A 96 2.61 -23.57 -8.27
CA VAL A 96 2.57 -24.61 -7.23
C VAL A 96 3.53 -25.74 -7.53
N TRP A 97 4.14 -26.30 -6.49
CA TRP A 97 4.98 -27.48 -6.59
C TRP A 97 4.11 -28.74 -6.72
N ASP A 98 4.27 -29.48 -7.82
CA ASP A 98 3.65 -30.79 -8.03
C ASP A 98 4.73 -31.87 -8.07
N SER A 99 4.65 -32.83 -7.15
CA SER A 99 5.57 -33.98 -7.09
C SER A 99 5.50 -34.88 -8.33
N ALA A 100 4.40 -34.87 -9.07
CA ALA A 100 4.18 -35.69 -10.27
C ALA A 100 4.38 -34.91 -11.58
N GLY A 101 4.48 -33.57 -11.53
CA GLY A 101 4.35 -32.70 -12.70
C GLY A 101 5.64 -32.28 -13.40
N GLY A 102 6.83 -32.69 -12.92
CA GLY A 102 8.10 -32.26 -13.51
C GLY A 102 8.67 -33.23 -14.55
N SER A 103 9.66 -32.74 -15.30
CA SER A 103 10.38 -33.52 -16.31
C SER A 103 11.02 -34.75 -15.65
N GLU A 104 10.80 -35.94 -16.23
CA GLU A 104 11.38 -37.22 -15.78
C GLU A 104 10.91 -37.70 -14.39
N GLY A 105 9.72 -37.30 -13.91
CA GLY A 105 9.17 -37.79 -12.64
C GLY A 105 9.87 -37.22 -11.39
N LYS A 106 10.73 -36.21 -11.58
CA LYS A 106 11.23 -35.36 -10.50
C LYS A 106 10.26 -34.20 -10.42
N GLY A 107 9.58 -34.02 -9.29
CA GLY A 107 8.57 -32.97 -9.10
C GLY A 107 9.00 -31.59 -9.61
N GLY A 108 8.04 -30.77 -10.01
CA GLY A 108 8.28 -29.48 -10.66
C GLY A 108 7.24 -28.43 -10.30
N TYR A 109 7.55 -27.17 -10.62
CA TYR A 109 6.59 -26.08 -10.47
C TYR A 109 5.70 -25.98 -11.70
N ILE A 110 4.39 -25.93 -11.47
CA ILE A 110 3.38 -25.66 -12.47
C ILE A 110 2.91 -24.22 -12.28
N SER A 111 3.03 -23.41 -13.32
CA SER A 111 2.65 -21.98 -13.32
C SER A 111 1.23 -21.80 -13.87
N ASP A 112 0.68 -20.59 -13.74
CA ASP A 112 -0.63 -20.18 -14.27
C ASP A 112 -1.81 -21.04 -13.77
N VAL A 113 -1.66 -21.58 -12.55
CA VAL A 113 -2.69 -22.40 -11.90
C VAL A 113 -3.71 -21.48 -11.24
N SER A 114 -5.00 -21.67 -11.56
CA SER A 114 -6.08 -20.88 -10.97
C SER A 114 -6.19 -21.09 -9.45
N LYS A 115 -6.60 -20.05 -8.71
CA LYS A 115 -6.91 -20.12 -7.28
C LYS A 115 -7.87 -21.25 -6.90
N ASP A 116 -8.74 -21.66 -7.83
CA ASP A 116 -9.74 -22.70 -7.60
C ASP A 116 -9.25 -24.13 -7.84
N ASP A 117 -8.04 -24.29 -8.37
CA ASP A 117 -7.45 -25.58 -8.69
C ASP A 117 -7.23 -26.44 -7.42
N PRO A 118 -7.54 -27.75 -7.47
CA PRO A 118 -7.30 -28.67 -6.34
C PRO A 118 -5.86 -28.63 -5.80
N ARG A 119 -4.84 -28.41 -6.65
CA ARG A 119 -3.43 -28.33 -6.25
C ARG A 119 -3.16 -27.12 -5.35
N VAL A 120 -3.75 -25.96 -5.66
CA VAL A 120 -3.63 -24.74 -4.85
C VAL A 120 -4.35 -24.94 -3.51
N LYS A 121 -5.55 -25.52 -3.54
CA LYS A 121 -6.37 -25.82 -2.35
C LYS A 121 -5.76 -26.87 -1.43
N ALA A 122 -4.96 -27.80 -1.96
CA ALA A 122 -4.26 -28.83 -1.19
C ALA A 122 -3.10 -28.26 -0.35
N ILE A 123 -2.50 -27.15 -0.77
CA ILE A 123 -1.39 -26.51 -0.06
C ILE A 123 -1.93 -25.77 1.17
N LYS A 124 -1.42 -26.15 2.34
CA LYS A 124 -1.73 -25.49 3.62
C LYS A 124 -0.69 -24.41 3.93
N GLY A 125 -1.10 -23.43 4.73
CA GLY A 125 -0.15 -22.44 5.28
C GLY A 125 0.14 -21.25 4.38
N TRP A 126 -0.73 -20.93 3.41
CA TRP A 126 -0.63 -19.70 2.62
C TRP A 126 -0.50 -18.46 3.51
N ALA A 127 0.61 -17.75 3.35
CA ALA A 127 0.89 -16.48 3.98
C ALA A 127 0.65 -15.36 2.97
N ARG A 128 -0.31 -14.48 3.29
CA ARG A 128 -0.61 -13.27 2.53
C ARG A 128 0.33 -12.15 2.99
N THR A 129 0.99 -11.49 2.05
CA THR A 129 1.86 -10.33 2.28
C THR A 129 1.42 -9.21 1.36
N LEU A 130 1.11 -8.04 1.92
CA LEU A 130 0.87 -6.83 1.15
C LEU A 130 2.10 -5.95 1.21
N THR A 131 2.55 -5.49 0.05
CA THR A 131 3.62 -4.49 -0.09
C THR A 131 3.06 -3.22 -0.68
N LEU A 132 3.15 -2.13 0.07
CA LEU A 132 2.85 -0.79 -0.40
C LEU A 132 4.13 -0.03 -0.74
N ARG A 133 4.10 0.70 -1.85
CA ARG A 133 5.15 1.66 -2.23
C ARG A 133 4.54 3.03 -2.46
N PHE A 134 4.94 4.01 -1.67
CA PHE A 134 4.37 5.36 -1.68
C PHE A 134 5.43 6.43 -1.43
N VAL A 135 5.08 7.68 -1.70
CA VAL A 135 5.86 8.85 -1.28
C VAL A 135 5.23 9.47 -0.03
N LEU A 136 6.04 10.15 0.78
CA LEU A 136 5.57 10.94 1.93
C LEU A 136 5.46 12.40 1.49
N LEU A 137 4.27 12.99 1.61
CA LEU A 137 3.99 14.33 1.07
C LEU A 137 4.75 15.44 1.79
N GLU A 138 5.02 15.27 3.08
CA GLU A 138 5.76 16.20 3.91
C GLU A 138 7.28 16.10 3.67
N MET A 139 7.76 15.01 3.08
CA MET A 139 9.19 14.78 2.84
C MET A 139 9.63 15.29 1.46
N LYS A 140 9.57 16.62 1.30
CA LYS A 140 9.86 17.34 0.04
C LYS A 140 11.32 17.24 -0.41
N GLY A 141 11.55 17.25 -1.72
CA GLY A 141 12.89 17.29 -2.32
C GLY A 141 13.71 15.98 -2.29
N ILE A 142 13.09 14.83 -2.00
CA ILE A 142 13.72 13.51 -2.15
C ILE A 142 12.98 12.71 -3.21
N LEU A 143 13.74 12.17 -4.16
CA LEU A 143 13.21 11.33 -5.22
C LEU A 143 13.35 9.84 -4.85
N GLY A 144 12.25 9.23 -4.39
CA GLY A 144 12.21 7.81 -4.04
C GLY A 144 10.92 7.41 -3.34
N TYR A 145 10.66 6.10 -3.25
CA TYR A 145 9.51 5.57 -2.51
C TYR A 145 9.91 4.98 -1.16
N TRP A 146 8.96 5.04 -0.25
CA TRP A 146 8.94 4.29 0.99
C TRP A 146 8.18 2.97 0.81
N THR A 147 8.73 1.90 1.37
CA THR A 147 8.08 0.60 1.37
C THR A 147 7.43 0.31 2.72
N PHE A 148 6.16 -0.09 2.72
CA PHE A 148 5.50 -0.69 3.88
C PHE A 148 5.09 -2.12 3.56
N GLN A 149 5.43 -3.07 4.42
CA GLN A 149 5.08 -4.48 4.24
C GLN A 149 4.33 -5.01 5.45
N THR A 150 3.24 -5.75 5.20
CA THR A 150 2.42 -6.35 6.26
C THR A 150 1.96 -7.75 5.88
N LYS A 151 1.90 -8.64 6.88
CA LYS A 151 1.30 -9.97 6.80
C LYS A 151 -0.02 -10.07 7.59
N ALA A 152 -0.58 -8.93 7.99
CA ALA A 152 -1.78 -8.87 8.83
C ALA A 152 -3.04 -9.18 8.00
N LYS A 153 -3.56 -10.40 8.14
CA LYS A 153 -4.58 -10.98 7.24
C LYS A 153 -5.98 -10.37 7.38
N GLU A 154 -6.42 -10.10 8.61
CA GLU A 154 -7.85 -9.94 8.91
C GLU A 154 -8.42 -8.54 8.66
N THR A 155 -7.68 -7.48 9.01
CA THR A 155 -8.25 -6.10 8.99
C THR A 155 -7.42 -5.12 8.18
N THR A 156 -6.10 -5.18 8.30
CA THR A 156 -5.21 -4.22 7.63
C THR A 156 -5.23 -4.36 6.12
N ILE A 157 -4.99 -5.57 5.60
CA ILE A 157 -4.92 -5.76 4.14
C ILE A 157 -6.28 -5.45 3.48
N PRO A 158 -7.43 -5.96 3.96
CA PRO A 158 -8.73 -5.60 3.39
C PRO A 158 -9.03 -4.10 3.44
N SER A 159 -8.67 -3.41 4.54
CA SER A 159 -8.87 -1.96 4.66
C SER A 159 -8.07 -1.18 3.62
N ILE A 160 -6.83 -1.59 3.34
CA ILE A 160 -5.98 -0.93 2.36
C ILE A 160 -6.50 -1.18 0.94
N VAL A 161 -6.77 -2.44 0.59
CA VAL A 161 -7.27 -2.82 -0.74
C VAL A 161 -8.58 -2.08 -1.06
N LYS A 162 -9.53 -2.06 -0.12
CA LYS A 162 -10.80 -1.33 -0.30
C LYS A 162 -10.61 0.17 -0.56
N ALA A 163 -9.63 0.81 0.08
CA ALA A 163 -9.34 2.22 -0.14
C ALA A 163 -8.75 2.48 -1.53
N PHE A 164 -7.89 1.58 -2.02
CA PHE A 164 -7.37 1.63 -3.39
C PHE A 164 -8.49 1.45 -4.41
N ASP A 165 -9.30 0.40 -4.27
CA ASP A 165 -10.39 0.09 -5.19
C ASP A 165 -11.38 1.26 -5.27
N MET A 166 -11.74 1.86 -4.12
CA MET A 166 -12.64 3.02 -4.06
C MET A 166 -12.12 4.20 -4.88
N VAL A 167 -10.83 4.53 -4.79
CA VAL A 167 -10.27 5.68 -5.54
C VAL A 167 -10.13 5.31 -7.02
N MET A 168 -9.69 4.09 -7.32
CA MET A 168 -9.52 3.62 -8.69
C MET A 168 -10.85 3.55 -9.46
N GLU A 169 -11.91 3.02 -8.84
CA GLU A 169 -13.26 2.96 -9.41
C GLU A 169 -13.84 4.35 -9.68
N ARG A 170 -13.57 5.33 -8.81
CA ARG A 170 -14.14 6.68 -8.91
C ARG A 170 -13.40 7.61 -9.87
N SER A 171 -12.08 7.49 -9.95
CA SER A 171 -11.23 8.44 -10.66
C SER A 171 -10.46 7.85 -11.85
N GLY A 172 -10.41 6.52 -11.96
CA GLY A 172 -9.62 5.80 -12.97
C GLY A 172 -8.10 5.85 -12.75
N SER A 173 -7.61 6.51 -11.70
CA SER A 173 -6.19 6.66 -11.41
C SER A 173 -5.95 6.90 -9.92
N ILE A 174 -4.95 6.25 -9.32
CA ILE A 174 -4.55 6.48 -7.92
C ILE A 174 -3.32 7.40 -7.79
N ILE A 175 -2.71 7.78 -8.92
CA ILE A 175 -1.56 8.69 -8.97
C ILE A 175 -1.96 10.10 -8.47
N GLY A 176 -1.20 10.64 -7.52
CA GLY A 176 -1.39 12.01 -7.02
C GLY A 176 -2.55 12.19 -6.05
N PHE A 177 -3.30 11.12 -5.76
CA PHE A 177 -4.35 11.14 -4.75
C PHE A 177 -3.74 11.08 -3.34
N PRO A 178 -4.06 12.03 -2.44
CA PRO A 178 -3.59 11.99 -1.06
C PRO A 178 -4.35 10.95 -0.24
N PHE A 179 -3.61 10.21 0.59
CA PHE A 179 -4.15 9.26 1.56
C PHE A 179 -3.52 9.47 2.93
N SER A 180 -4.31 9.26 3.98
CA SER A 180 -3.80 9.10 5.34
C SER A 180 -3.55 7.61 5.59
N LEU A 181 -2.28 7.25 5.79
CA LEU A 181 -1.87 5.95 6.30
C LEU A 181 -1.82 6.05 7.83
N MET A 182 -2.74 5.37 8.52
CA MET A 182 -2.91 5.45 9.97
C MET A 182 -2.61 4.11 10.62
N VAL A 183 -2.05 4.13 11.83
CA VAL A 183 -1.85 2.94 12.67
C VAL A 183 -2.56 3.10 14.01
N LYS A 184 -3.27 2.05 14.42
CA LYS A 184 -3.92 1.96 15.73
C LYS A 184 -3.75 0.58 16.33
N LYS A 185 -3.54 0.47 17.65
CA LYS A 185 -3.62 -0.83 18.33
C LYS A 185 -5.07 -1.19 18.58
N VAL A 186 -5.43 -2.41 18.23
CA VAL A 186 -6.73 -2.99 18.58
C VAL A 186 -6.50 -4.24 19.42
N GLN A 187 -7.32 -4.38 20.45
CA GLN A 187 -7.39 -5.58 21.26
C GLN A 187 -8.40 -6.54 20.60
N SER A 188 -7.95 -7.73 20.22
CA SER A 188 -8.90 -8.80 19.86
C SER A 188 -9.52 -9.39 21.12
N TYR A 189 -10.84 -9.59 21.06
CA TYR A 189 -11.62 -10.27 22.08
C TYR A 189 -11.92 -11.73 21.68
N SER A 190 -10.98 -12.39 20.99
CA SER A 190 -11.07 -13.84 20.77
C SER A 190 -11.01 -14.56 22.14
N PRO A 191 -12.01 -15.40 22.49
CA PRO A 191 -12.03 -16.11 23.77
C PRO A 191 -10.73 -16.86 24.03
N GLY A 192 -10.08 -16.58 25.16
CA GLY A 192 -8.83 -17.21 25.60
C GLY A 192 -7.52 -16.68 25.00
N MET A 193 -7.56 -15.77 24.01
CA MET A 193 -6.36 -15.27 23.33
C MET A 193 -6.47 -13.76 23.04
N ALA A 194 -6.72 -12.96 24.09
CA ALA A 194 -6.68 -11.50 23.96
C ALA A 194 -5.28 -11.08 23.48
N LYS A 195 -5.20 -10.59 22.25
CA LYS A 195 -3.96 -10.12 21.63
C LYS A 195 -4.13 -8.67 21.20
N ASN A 196 -3.15 -7.86 21.55
CA ASN A 196 -3.02 -6.50 21.04
C ASN A 196 -2.18 -6.56 19.76
N TYR A 197 -2.74 -6.09 18.65
CA TYR A 197 -2.00 -5.99 17.38
C TYR A 197 -2.29 -4.65 16.69
N PRO A 198 -1.35 -4.15 15.90
CA PRO A 198 -1.52 -2.92 15.18
C PRO A 198 -2.33 -3.18 13.93
N ILE A 199 -3.33 -2.35 13.70
CA ILE A 199 -4.08 -2.28 12.48
C ILE A 199 -3.64 -1.03 11.76
N VAL A 200 -3.07 -1.22 10.57
CA VAL A 200 -2.84 -0.13 9.62
C VAL A 200 -4.07 0.03 8.73
N GLN A 201 -4.49 1.27 8.51
CA GLN A 201 -5.61 1.64 7.64
C GLN A 201 -5.14 2.69 6.65
N LEU A 202 -5.66 2.63 5.43
CA LEU A 202 -5.46 3.65 4.41
C LEU A 202 -6.81 4.33 4.17
N VAL A 203 -6.85 5.65 4.23
CA VAL A 203 -8.06 6.44 4.02
C VAL A 203 -7.77 7.54 3.01
N PRO A 204 -8.53 7.66 1.92
CA PRO A 204 -8.41 8.80 1.02
C PRO A 204 -8.67 10.10 1.80
N ASN A 205 -7.72 11.04 1.76
CA ASN A 205 -7.81 12.29 2.51
C ASN A 205 -7.73 13.45 1.51
N PHE A 206 -8.83 14.17 1.34
CA PHE A 206 -8.98 15.28 0.39
C PHE A 206 -9.14 16.63 1.07
N THR A 207 -8.58 16.78 2.27
CA THR A 207 -8.56 18.08 2.95
C THR A 207 -7.69 19.06 2.18
N GLU A 208 -7.98 20.35 2.31
CA GLU A 208 -7.22 21.43 1.66
C GLU A 208 -5.71 21.32 1.97
N GLU A 209 -5.37 21.02 3.22
CA GLU A 209 -3.99 20.78 3.66
C GLU A 209 -3.32 19.65 2.86
N THR A 210 -3.97 18.50 2.72
CA THR A 210 -3.38 17.38 1.97
C THR A 210 -3.30 17.64 0.47
N ILE A 211 -4.27 18.33 -0.11
CA ILE A 211 -4.23 18.72 -1.53
C ILE A 211 -3.07 19.67 -1.77
N GLU A 212 -2.87 20.65 -0.88
CA GLU A 212 -1.75 21.58 -0.94
C GLU A 212 -0.41 20.87 -0.71
N ALA A 213 -0.37 19.88 0.17
CA ALA A 213 0.83 19.05 0.38
C ALA A 213 1.22 18.30 -0.90
N VAL A 214 0.25 17.77 -1.65
CA VAL A 214 0.52 17.17 -2.97
C VAL A 214 1.05 18.23 -3.95
N ARG A 215 0.43 19.41 -4.03
CA ARG A 215 0.90 20.50 -4.91
C ARG A 215 2.33 20.92 -4.57
N ALA A 216 2.60 21.19 -3.31
CA ALA A 216 3.93 21.58 -2.85
C ALA A 216 4.98 20.46 -3.05
N TYR A 217 4.59 19.19 -2.88
CA TYR A 217 5.46 18.06 -3.20
C TYR A 217 5.82 18.07 -4.69
N VAL A 218 4.83 18.31 -5.55
CA VAL A 218 4.99 18.41 -6.99
C VAL A 218 5.93 19.56 -7.39
N GLU A 219 5.70 20.76 -6.85
CA GLU A 219 6.50 21.96 -7.15
C GLU A 219 7.95 21.86 -6.64
N SER A 220 8.18 21.16 -5.52
CA SER A 220 9.50 21.06 -4.88
C SER A 220 10.54 20.20 -5.62
N GLY A 221 10.29 19.85 -6.88
CA GLY A 221 11.20 19.05 -7.71
C GLY A 221 10.56 17.80 -8.31
N ALA A 222 9.23 17.69 -8.32
CA ALA A 222 8.51 16.62 -8.97
C ALA A 222 8.14 16.92 -10.44
N ASP A 223 8.71 17.95 -11.08
CA ASP A 223 8.72 18.05 -12.55
C ASP A 223 9.47 16.88 -13.22
N LEU A 224 10.28 16.13 -12.46
CA LEU A 224 10.89 14.85 -12.87
C LEU A 224 10.05 13.62 -12.48
N ASN A 225 8.91 13.82 -11.82
CA ASN A 225 8.06 12.77 -11.25
C ASN A 225 6.70 12.78 -11.96
N ARG A 226 6.22 11.60 -12.38
CA ARG A 226 4.94 11.37 -13.09
C ARG A 226 3.66 11.86 -12.38
N LEU A 227 3.77 12.50 -11.23
CA LEU A 227 2.67 13.10 -10.48
C LEU A 227 2.08 14.32 -11.23
N THR A 228 2.89 15.07 -11.98
CA THR A 228 2.46 16.28 -12.72
C THR A 228 1.55 15.99 -13.90
N THR A 229 1.82 14.92 -14.67
CA THR A 229 1.14 14.71 -15.96
C THR A 229 -0.35 14.39 -15.79
N ASN A 230 -0.75 13.68 -14.73
CA ASN A 230 -2.14 13.24 -14.57
C ASN A 230 -3.00 14.18 -13.72
N MET A 231 -2.44 14.88 -12.73
CA MET A 231 -3.24 15.85 -11.95
C MET A 231 -3.65 17.09 -12.75
N ILE A 232 -2.87 17.47 -13.76
CA ILE A 232 -3.19 18.62 -14.64
C ILE A 232 -4.13 18.20 -15.78
N THR A 233 -4.09 16.94 -16.22
CA THR A 233 -4.90 16.46 -17.35
C THR A 233 -6.29 16.00 -16.92
N SER A 234 -6.46 15.56 -15.67
CA SER A 234 -7.74 15.10 -15.14
C SER A 234 -8.24 16.10 -14.10
N GLY A 235 -9.22 16.94 -14.44
CA GLY A 235 -10.01 17.77 -13.51
C GLY A 235 -10.79 16.98 -12.44
N SER A 236 -10.32 15.79 -12.07
CA SER A 236 -10.95 14.78 -11.24
C SER A 236 -10.95 15.17 -9.74
N LEU A 237 -9.98 15.98 -9.30
CA LEU A 237 -9.92 16.51 -7.93
C LEU A 237 -11.11 17.43 -7.60
N LEU A 238 -11.59 18.22 -8.57
CA LEU A 238 -12.74 19.12 -8.39
C LEU A 238 -14.08 18.37 -8.28
N GLN A 239 -14.21 17.23 -8.96
CA GLN A 239 -15.45 16.46 -8.99
C GLN A 239 -15.68 15.67 -7.68
N LEU A 240 -14.62 15.34 -6.95
CA LEU A 240 -14.69 14.62 -5.67
C LEU A 240 -14.94 15.57 -4.48
N GLY A 241 -14.46 16.82 -4.53
CA GLY A 241 -14.75 17.84 -3.51
C GLY A 241 -16.21 18.33 -3.55
N ALA A 242 -16.82 18.38 -4.75
CA ALA A 242 -18.21 18.82 -4.92
C ALA A 242 -19.25 17.78 -4.47
N GLY A 243 -18.89 16.50 -4.40
CA GLY A 243 -19.80 15.41 -4.02
C GLY A 243 -20.03 15.24 -2.51
N ALA A 244 -19.25 15.93 -1.66
CA ALA A 244 -19.33 15.80 -0.21
C ALA A 244 -20.10 16.95 0.48
N GLY A 245 -20.68 17.89 -0.29
CA GLY A 245 -21.22 19.15 0.24
C GLY A 245 -22.53 19.65 -0.37
N ALA A 246 -23.38 18.77 -0.91
CA ALA A 246 -24.71 19.17 -1.39
C ALA A 246 -25.79 18.23 -0.85
N GLY A 247 -25.94 18.22 0.48
CA GLY A 247 -27.22 17.88 1.10
C GLY A 247 -28.14 19.07 0.89
N SER A 248 -29.15 18.89 0.04
CA SER A 248 -30.27 19.82 -0.14
C SER A 248 -30.89 20.13 1.22
N VAL A 249 -30.85 21.40 1.59
CA VAL A 249 -31.74 21.95 2.62
C VAL A 249 -33.13 21.97 1.99
N GLU A 250 -33.99 21.03 2.37
CA GLU A 250 -35.42 21.14 2.09
C GLU A 250 -35.97 22.24 3.01
N ASP A 251 -36.32 23.37 2.41
CA ASP A 251 -37.14 24.41 3.02
C ASP A 251 -38.51 23.80 3.36
N VAL A 252 -38.78 23.63 4.66
CA VAL A 252 -40.12 23.30 5.15
C VAL A 252 -40.88 24.62 5.28
N GLU A 253 -41.71 24.93 4.29
CA GLU A 253 -42.72 25.99 4.39
C GLU A 253 -43.69 25.65 5.53
N ALA A 254 -43.84 26.59 6.45
CA ALA A 254 -44.82 26.55 7.52
C ALA A 254 -46.20 26.92 6.95
N GLU A 255 -47.12 25.95 6.90
CA GLU A 255 -48.53 26.20 6.63
C GLU A 255 -49.24 26.54 7.95
N GLU A 256 -49.64 27.81 8.09
CA GLU A 256 -50.52 28.29 9.17
C GLU A 256 -51.91 27.67 9.02
N VAL A 257 -52.32 26.89 10.02
CA VAL A 257 -53.70 26.43 10.17
C VAL A 257 -54.52 27.56 10.81
N LYS A 258 -55.54 28.03 10.07
CA LYS A 258 -56.72 28.71 10.62
C LYS A 258 -57.94 27.83 10.44
#